data_AF-A0AAN6MHL5-F1
#
_entry.id   AF-A0AAN6MHL5-F1
#
_cell.length_a   1.000
_cell.length_b   1.000
_cell.length_c   1.000
_cell.angle_alpha   90.00
_cell.angle_beta   90.00
_cell.angle_gamma   90.00
#
_symmetry.space_group_name_H-M   'P 1'
#
loop_
_entity.id
_entity.type
_entity.pdbx_description
1 polymer ?
#
loop_
_entity_poly.entity_id
_entity_poly.type
_entity_poly.pdbx_seq_one_letter_code
_entity_poly.pdbx_strand_id
1 'polypeptide(L)'
;MLSLKQLIVGAALLAAQGVLGEGIHLFNCRPYGAAGSERSWLSIVAYCANDADCSALGYTLPGNDVCVVSKSSTAESYHIWEGGQQSCTFPSSGVTFTWNIPANAQSQPNYSSVGSGSNGYRSFAGYKDNKVSGASYNYHSCEKIYYYV
;
A
#
# COMPACT_ATOMS: atom_id res chain seq x y z
N MET A 1 -47.25 -16.75 -25.87
CA MET A 1 -46.33 -15.96 -26.71
C MET A 1 -45.06 -15.69 -25.90
N LEU A 2 -43.93 -16.20 -26.36
CA LEU A 2 -42.57 -15.89 -25.84
C LEU A 2 -42.00 -14.67 -26.59
N SER A 3 -41.26 -13.80 -25.90
CA SER A 3 -40.16 -12.95 -26.43
C SER A 3 -39.50 -12.23 -25.23
N LEU A 4 -38.35 -12.64 -24.71
CA LEU A 4 -36.95 -12.45 -25.17
C LEU A 4 -36.46 -10.98 -25.17
N LYS A 5 -35.54 -10.70 -24.23
CA LYS A 5 -34.58 -9.57 -24.08
C LYS A 5 -34.78 -8.89 -22.71
N GLN A 6 -33.81 -8.73 -21.82
CA GLN A 6 -32.39 -9.00 -21.86
C GLN A 6 -31.89 -9.05 -20.41
N LEU A 7 -30.96 -9.96 -20.20
CA LEU A 7 -30.06 -10.09 -19.06
C LEU A 7 -29.49 -8.71 -18.67
N ILE A 8 -29.73 -8.25 -17.44
CA ILE A 8 -28.77 -7.36 -16.77
C ILE A 8 -28.35 -8.08 -15.50
N VAL A 9 -27.27 -8.84 -15.66
CA VAL A 9 -26.38 -9.17 -14.56
C VAL A 9 -25.89 -7.82 -14.05
N GLY A 10 -26.52 -7.35 -12.96
CA GLY A 10 -26.05 -6.18 -12.24
C GLY A 10 -24.66 -6.49 -11.73
N ALA A 11 -23.65 -5.94 -12.42
CA ALA A 11 -22.28 -5.94 -11.96
C ALA A 11 -22.28 -5.33 -10.55
N ALA A 12 -21.98 -6.15 -9.54
CA ALA A 12 -21.56 -5.64 -8.25
C ALA A 12 -20.19 -4.99 -8.47
N LEU A 13 -20.20 -3.73 -8.89
CA LEU A 13 -19.06 -2.85 -8.73
C LEU A 13 -18.98 -2.56 -7.23
N LEU A 14 -18.35 -3.47 -6.48
CA LEU A 14 -17.81 -3.13 -5.17
C LEU A 14 -16.67 -2.15 -5.43
N ALA A 15 -17.04 -0.89 -5.65
CA ALA A 15 -16.16 0.19 -5.30
C ALA A 15 -15.94 0.02 -3.79
N ALA A 16 -14.72 -0.39 -3.41
CA ALA A 16 -14.25 -0.23 -2.04
C ALA A 16 -14.13 1.29 -1.81
N GLN A 17 -15.28 1.93 -1.59
CA GLN A 17 -15.36 3.35 -1.25
C GLN A 17 -14.99 3.45 0.22
N GLY A 18 -13.95 4.24 0.47
CA GLY A 18 -13.21 4.38 1.72
C GLY A 18 -14.02 4.06 2.97
N VAL A 19 -13.55 3.04 3.69
CA VAL A 19 -13.89 2.90 5.10
C VAL A 19 -13.39 4.19 5.75
N LEU A 20 -14.27 4.93 6.43
CA LEU A 20 -13.85 5.98 7.35
C LEU A 20 -13.03 5.29 8.44
N GLY A 21 -11.72 5.22 8.25
CA GLY A 21 -10.83 4.36 9.01
C GLY A 21 -9.39 4.60 8.60
N GLU A 22 -8.50 4.38 9.56
CA GLU A 22 -7.07 4.50 9.31
C GLU A 22 -6.53 3.27 8.57
N GLY A 23 -5.51 3.48 7.75
CA GLY A 23 -4.87 2.44 6.95
C GLY A 23 -3.35 2.46 7.12
N ILE A 24 -2.74 1.28 7.00
CA ILE A 24 -1.28 1.13 6.84
C ILE A 24 -1.00 0.61 5.44
N HIS A 25 -0.07 1.24 4.74
CA HIS A 25 0.19 0.99 3.33
C HIS A 25 1.66 0.72 3.07
N LEU A 26 1.94 -0.35 2.33
CA LEU A 26 3.29 -0.74 1.93
C LEU A 26 3.50 -0.30 0.49
N PHE A 27 4.52 0.53 0.27
CA PHE A 27 4.75 1.21 -0.99
C PHE A 27 6.14 0.92 -1.55
N ASN A 28 6.22 0.79 -2.87
CA ASN A 28 7.47 0.90 -3.62
C ASN A 28 7.49 2.25 -4.33
N CYS A 29 8.51 3.06 -4.07
CA CYS A 29 8.59 4.42 -4.56
C CYS A 29 9.77 4.61 -5.52
N ARG A 30 9.44 5.03 -6.75
CA ARG A 30 10.41 5.38 -7.79
C ARG A 30 10.72 6.88 -7.74
N PRO A 31 11.97 7.30 -7.96
CA PRO A 31 12.30 8.71 -8.01
C PRO A 31 11.72 9.33 -9.28
N TYR A 32 11.06 10.49 -9.19
CA TYR A 32 10.81 11.34 -10.36
C TYR A 32 11.73 12.57 -10.22
N GLY A 33 12.87 12.51 -10.89
CA GLY A 33 13.95 13.48 -10.72
C GLY A 33 13.90 14.64 -11.72
N ALA A 34 14.17 15.84 -11.22
CA ALA A 34 14.83 16.90 -11.99
C ALA A 34 16.36 16.65 -12.03
N ALA A 35 17.11 17.40 -12.84
CA ALA A 35 18.57 17.29 -12.86
C ALA A 35 19.16 17.61 -11.47
N GLY A 36 20.00 16.71 -10.94
CA GLY A 36 20.68 16.88 -9.65
C GLY A 36 20.02 16.19 -8.43
N SER A 37 18.85 15.56 -8.58
CA SER A 37 18.22 14.82 -7.48
C SER A 37 18.84 13.43 -7.26
N GLU A 38 18.94 13.00 -6.00
CA GLU A 38 19.31 11.64 -5.63
C GLU A 38 18.32 10.65 -6.28
N ARG A 39 18.84 9.72 -7.08
CA ARG A 39 18.04 8.67 -7.71
C ARG A 39 18.03 7.44 -6.81
N SER A 40 17.16 7.46 -5.81
CA SER A 40 16.93 6.31 -4.94
C SER A 40 15.58 5.67 -5.17
N TRP A 41 15.53 4.35 -5.03
CA TRP A 41 14.31 3.57 -4.94
C TRP A 41 14.05 3.26 -3.48
N LEU A 42 12.85 3.60 -3.01
CA LEU A 42 12.47 3.46 -1.61
C LEU A 42 11.40 2.37 -1.48
N SER A 43 11.45 1.64 -0.38
CA SER A 43 10.30 0.89 0.11
C SER A 43 9.91 1.47 1.46
N ILE A 44 8.65 1.88 1.58
CA ILE A 44 8.15 2.59 2.76
C ILE A 44 6.87 1.95 3.28
N VAL A 45 6.65 2.09 4.58
CA VAL A 45 5.37 1.85 5.24
C VAL A 45 4.81 3.20 5.63
N ALA A 46 3.57 3.49 5.24
CA ALA A 46 2.91 4.75 5.57
C ALA A 46 1.64 4.51 6.37
N TYR A 47 1.39 5.38 7.33
CA TYR A 47 0.13 5.50 8.04
C TYR A 47 -0.72 6.60 7.43
N CYS A 48 -2.01 6.33 7.24
CA CYS A 48 -3.00 7.31 6.86
C CYS A 48 -4.17 7.26 7.84
N ALA A 49 -4.42 8.35 8.57
CA ALA A 49 -5.58 8.45 9.47
C ALA A 49 -6.92 8.30 8.71
N ASN A 50 -6.92 8.67 7.43
CA ASN A 50 -7.97 8.37 6.47
C ASN A 50 -7.36 7.52 5.33
N ASP A 51 -7.68 6.23 5.28
CA ASP A 51 -7.16 5.24 4.31
C ASP A 51 -7.24 5.72 2.84
N ALA A 52 -8.29 6.49 2.52
CA ALA A 52 -8.50 7.02 1.17
C ALA A 52 -7.36 7.97 0.73
N ASP A 53 -6.71 8.68 1.66
CA ASP A 53 -5.66 9.65 1.34
C ASP A 53 -4.44 8.95 0.74
N CYS A 54 -4.03 7.80 1.31
CA CYS A 54 -2.92 6.99 0.81
C CYS A 54 -3.17 6.37 -0.57
N SER A 55 -4.43 6.40 -1.04
CA SER A 55 -4.83 5.93 -2.37
C SER A 55 -5.04 7.07 -3.37
N ALA A 56 -5.00 8.33 -2.92
CA ALA A 56 -5.25 9.50 -3.75
C ALA A 56 -3.99 9.90 -4.54
N LEU A 57 -4.17 10.08 -5.85
CA LEU A 57 -3.12 10.60 -6.71
C LEU A 57 -2.74 12.02 -6.30
N GLY A 58 -1.45 12.25 -6.02
CA GLY A 58 -0.93 13.55 -5.61
C GLY A 58 -1.04 13.86 -4.12
N TYR A 59 -1.62 12.96 -3.31
CA TYR A 59 -1.47 13.06 -1.86
C TYR A 59 0.00 12.90 -1.48
N THR A 60 0.54 13.84 -0.70
CA THR A 60 1.92 13.76 -0.23
C THR A 60 1.93 13.23 1.19
N LEU A 61 2.58 12.08 1.38
CA LEU A 61 2.68 11.44 2.69
C LEU A 61 3.42 12.36 3.69
N PRO A 62 2.84 12.64 4.86
CA PRO A 62 3.52 13.36 5.93
C PRO A 62 4.73 12.55 6.40
N GLY A 63 5.91 13.17 6.47
CA GLY A 63 7.15 12.46 6.86
C GLY A 63 7.10 11.86 8.27
N ASN A 64 6.26 12.39 9.16
CA ASN A 64 6.06 11.85 10.51
C ASN A 64 5.34 10.49 10.52
N ASP A 65 4.56 10.20 9.49
CA ASP A 65 3.72 9.01 9.36
C ASP A 65 4.29 8.01 8.36
N VAL A 66 5.59 8.15 8.06
CA VAL A 66 6.33 7.27 7.14
C VAL A 66 7.48 6.59 7.85
N CYS A 67 7.58 5.29 7.68
CA CYS A 67 8.73 4.48 8.05
C CYS A 67 9.43 3.99 6.78
N VAL A 68 10.70 4.35 6.61
CA VAL A 68 11.51 3.90 5.47
C VAL A 68 12.10 2.53 5.80
N VAL A 69 11.66 1.50 5.08
CA VAL A 69 12.11 0.11 5.26
C VAL A 69 13.45 -0.11 4.56
N SER A 70 13.55 0.36 3.32
CA SER A 70 14.78 0.24 2.54
C SER A 70 14.95 1.42 1.57
N LYS A 71 16.22 1.66 1.23
CA LYS A 71 16.65 2.66 0.25
C LYS A 71 17.76 2.04 -0.59
N SER A 72 17.61 2.10 -1.91
CA SER A 72 18.58 1.57 -2.87
C SER A 72 18.92 2.60 -3.94
N SER A 73 20.19 2.67 -4.35
CA SER A 73 20.62 3.43 -5.53
C SER A 73 20.52 2.61 -6.82
N THR A 74 20.20 1.31 -6.71
CA THR A 74 20.00 0.42 -7.86
C THR A 74 18.56 0.55 -8.35
N ALA A 75 18.39 0.69 -9.65
CA ALA A 75 17.07 0.86 -10.25
C ALA A 75 16.13 -0.30 -9.89
N GLU A 76 14.94 0.03 -9.42
CA GLU A 76 13.84 -0.90 -9.09
C GLU A 76 14.21 -1.97 -8.05
N SER A 77 15.27 -1.72 -7.28
CA SER A 77 15.69 -2.55 -6.16
C SER A 77 14.87 -2.19 -4.93
N TYR A 78 13.72 -2.84 -4.79
CA TYR A 78 12.79 -2.67 -3.68
C TYR A 78 12.95 -3.74 -2.60
N HIS A 79 12.40 -3.46 -1.42
CA HIS A 79 12.23 -4.42 -0.34
C HIS A 79 11.34 -5.60 -0.73
N ILE A 80 11.64 -6.78 -0.19
CA ILE A 80 10.81 -7.98 -0.36
C ILE A 80 9.78 -8.01 0.78
N TRP A 81 8.51 -7.81 0.45
CA TRP A 81 7.43 -7.70 1.43
C TRP A 81 6.95 -9.06 1.93
N GLU A 82 7.11 -10.10 1.12
CA GLU A 82 6.58 -11.44 1.33
C GLU A 82 7.60 -12.40 1.98
N GLY A 83 7.11 -13.50 2.57
CA GLY A 83 7.96 -14.63 2.99
C GLY A 83 8.25 -14.73 4.49
N GLY A 84 7.62 -13.91 5.32
CA GLY A 84 7.76 -14.01 6.77
C GLY A 84 7.20 -12.80 7.52
N GLN A 85 7.36 -12.83 8.85
CA GLN A 85 7.04 -11.70 9.71
C GLN A 85 8.12 -10.62 9.59
N GLN A 86 7.69 -9.38 9.43
CA GLN A 86 8.54 -8.20 9.27
C GLN A 86 7.93 -7.01 10.00
N SER A 87 8.68 -5.93 10.21
CA SER A 87 8.18 -4.77 10.94
C SER A 87 8.88 -3.46 10.55
N CYS A 88 8.24 -2.34 10.89
CA CYS A 88 8.78 -0.98 10.72
C CYS A 88 8.30 -0.09 11.87
N THR A 89 9.19 0.74 12.41
CA THR A 89 8.89 1.67 13.50
C THR A 89 8.75 3.09 12.97
N PHE A 90 7.59 3.70 13.15
CA PHE A 90 7.36 5.09 12.78
C PHE A 90 8.18 6.02 13.68
N PRO A 91 9.09 6.83 13.11
CA PRO A 91 10.08 7.57 13.89
C PRO A 91 9.46 8.62 14.82
N SER A 92 8.31 9.20 14.45
CA SER A 92 7.69 10.28 15.23
C SER A 92 6.87 9.78 16.41
N SER A 93 6.19 8.64 16.27
CA SER A 93 5.33 8.07 17.31
C SER A 93 6.02 6.98 18.13
N GLY A 94 7.07 6.35 17.60
CA GLY A 94 7.69 5.16 18.18
C GLY A 94 6.85 3.89 18.03
N VAL A 95 5.70 3.96 17.36
CA VAL A 95 4.84 2.79 17.13
C VAL A 95 5.49 1.88 16.10
N THR A 96 5.61 0.59 16.44
CA THR A 96 6.04 -0.45 15.51
C THR A 96 4.82 -1.12 14.89
N PHE A 97 4.76 -1.13 13.56
CA PHE A 97 3.83 -1.96 12.82
C PHE A 97 4.53 -3.23 12.35
N THR A 98 3.94 -4.37 12.66
CA THR A 98 4.43 -5.71 12.29
C THR A 98 3.45 -6.33 11.32
N TRP A 99 3.93 -6.98 10.27
CA TRP A 99 3.12 -7.69 9.29
C TRP A 99 3.68 -9.07 8.96
N ASN A 100 2.83 -9.93 8.41
CA ASN A 100 3.23 -11.22 7.84
C ASN A 100 2.48 -11.42 6.53
N ILE A 101 3.22 -11.53 5.42
CA ILE A 101 2.66 -11.72 4.08
C ILE A 101 3.20 -13.06 3.53
N PRO A 102 2.34 -13.99 3.07
CA PRO A 102 2.81 -15.27 2.54
C PRO A 102 3.61 -15.08 1.25
N ALA A 103 4.60 -15.94 1.02
CA ALA A 103 5.52 -15.83 -0.13
C ALA A 103 4.82 -15.78 -1.50
N ASN A 104 3.63 -16.36 -1.62
CA ASN A 104 2.83 -16.39 -2.84
C ASN A 104 1.78 -15.27 -2.93
N ALA A 105 1.81 -14.26 -2.06
CA ALA A 105 0.78 -13.21 -2.04
C ALA A 105 0.64 -12.49 -3.39
N GLN A 106 1.72 -12.24 -4.13
CA GLN A 106 1.67 -11.59 -5.44
C GLN A 106 0.96 -12.42 -6.52
N SER A 107 0.85 -13.74 -6.37
CA SER A 107 0.11 -14.58 -7.32
C SER A 107 -1.40 -14.61 -7.07
N GLN A 108 -1.86 -14.04 -5.95
CA GLN A 108 -3.29 -13.93 -5.66
C GLN A 108 -3.97 -12.86 -6.52
N PRO A 109 -5.30 -12.93 -6.73
CA PRO A 109 -6.06 -11.85 -7.37
C PRO A 109 -5.86 -10.51 -6.66
N ASN A 110 -5.95 -9.40 -7.40
CA ASN A 110 -5.89 -8.08 -6.76
C ASN A 110 -7.03 -7.93 -5.74
N TYR A 111 -6.75 -7.25 -4.64
CA TYR A 111 -7.66 -7.03 -3.49
C TYR A 111 -8.02 -8.29 -2.70
N SER A 112 -7.37 -9.42 -2.96
CA SER A 112 -7.49 -10.60 -2.10
C SER A 112 -6.88 -10.33 -0.72
N SER A 113 -7.48 -10.88 0.34
CA SER A 113 -6.86 -10.89 1.65
C SER A 113 -5.58 -11.74 1.63
N VAL A 114 -4.48 -11.13 2.06
CA VAL A 114 -3.13 -11.72 2.09
C VAL A 114 -2.43 -11.26 3.35
N GLY A 115 -2.44 -12.13 4.36
CA GLY A 115 -1.71 -11.89 5.60
C GLY A 115 -2.43 -10.99 6.61
N SER A 116 -1.69 -10.63 7.65
CA SER A 116 -2.19 -9.84 8.77
C SER A 116 -1.12 -8.88 9.26
N GLY A 117 -1.56 -7.82 9.93
CA GLY A 117 -0.69 -6.82 10.55
C GLY A 117 -1.15 -6.44 11.95
N SER A 118 -0.28 -5.85 12.74
CA SER A 118 -0.57 -5.37 14.09
C SER A 118 0.39 -4.26 14.52
N ASN A 119 -0.11 -3.34 15.35
CA ASN A 119 0.70 -2.32 16.04
C ASN A 119 0.87 -2.61 17.55
N GLY A 120 0.58 -3.84 17.98
CA GLY A 120 0.58 -4.25 19.40
C GLY A 120 -0.67 -3.84 20.19
N TYR A 121 -1.45 -2.86 19.72
CA TYR A 121 -2.74 -2.49 20.30
C TYR A 121 -3.91 -3.20 19.63
N ARG A 122 -3.87 -3.33 18.30
CA ARG A 122 -4.89 -4.05 17.52
C ARG A 122 -4.30 -4.78 16.32
N SER A 123 -5.15 -5.58 15.68
CA SER A 123 -4.84 -6.29 14.44
C SER A 123 -5.50 -5.60 13.24
N PHE A 124 -4.91 -5.81 12.08
CA PHE A 124 -5.35 -5.31 10.79
C PHE A 124 -5.38 -6.45 9.78
N ALA A 125 -6.36 -6.45 8.87
CA ALA A 125 -6.45 -7.40 7.78
C ALA A 125 -5.60 -6.92 6.60
N GLY A 126 -4.70 -7.77 6.09
CA GLY A 126 -3.84 -7.43 4.96
C GLY A 126 -4.46 -7.78 3.62
N TYR A 127 -4.23 -6.94 2.60
CA TYR A 127 -4.76 -7.10 1.25
C TYR A 127 -3.71 -6.75 0.19
N LYS A 128 -3.74 -7.49 -0.92
CA LYS A 128 -2.93 -7.21 -2.11
C LYS A 128 -3.53 -6.02 -2.85
N ASP A 129 -2.70 -5.06 -3.25
CA ASP A 129 -3.17 -3.97 -4.12
C ASP A 129 -2.96 -4.27 -5.62
N ASN A 130 -3.55 -3.46 -6.50
CA ASN A 130 -3.39 -3.56 -7.94
C ASN A 130 -2.18 -2.78 -8.49
N LYS A 131 -1.44 -2.04 -7.65
CA LYS A 131 -0.22 -1.27 -8.01
C LYS A 131 -0.47 -0.09 -8.95
N VAL A 132 -1.71 0.41 -9.03
CA VAL A 132 -2.07 1.47 -9.98
C VAL A 132 -2.02 2.87 -9.35
N SER A 133 -2.19 2.94 -8.03
CA SER A 133 -2.32 4.20 -7.32
C SER A 133 -1.36 4.26 -6.14
N GLY A 134 -0.71 5.40 -5.96
CA GLY A 134 -0.11 5.71 -4.69
C GLY A 134 0.23 7.18 -4.53
N ALA A 135 0.35 7.53 -3.26
CA ALA A 135 0.79 8.83 -2.79
C ALA A 135 2.21 9.18 -3.30
N SER A 136 2.62 10.42 -3.12
CA SER A 136 4.00 10.84 -3.27
C SER A 136 4.69 10.89 -1.91
N TYR A 137 6.01 10.66 -1.91
CA TYR A 137 6.85 10.88 -0.74
C TYR A 137 8.16 11.55 -1.16
N ASN A 138 8.37 12.78 -0.70
CA ASN A 138 9.45 13.65 -1.19
C ASN A 138 9.44 13.71 -2.73
N TYR A 139 10.57 13.38 -3.38
CA TYR A 139 10.74 13.35 -4.83
C TYR A 139 10.43 11.98 -5.46
N HIS A 140 9.55 11.19 -4.84
CA HIS A 140 9.23 9.84 -5.29
C HIS A 140 7.73 9.63 -5.51
N SER A 141 7.40 8.91 -6.57
CA SER A 141 6.05 8.44 -6.89
C SER A 141 5.95 7.03 -6.35
N CYS A 142 4.97 6.77 -5.51
CA CYS A 142 4.82 5.48 -4.87
C CYS A 142 3.71 4.66 -5.53
N GLU A 143 3.95 3.36 -5.63
CA GLU A 143 2.97 2.35 -6.02
C GLU A 143 2.61 1.55 -4.78
N LYS A 144 1.32 1.50 -4.45
CA LYS A 144 0.83 0.71 -3.34
C LYS A 144 0.93 -0.77 -3.69
N ILE A 145 1.58 -1.55 -2.84
CA ILE A 145 1.78 -2.99 -3.06
C ILE A 145 0.81 -3.79 -2.18
N TYR A 146 0.68 -3.37 -0.92
CA TYR A 146 -0.22 -3.96 0.06
C TYR A 146 -0.84 -2.86 0.92
N TYR A 147 -1.99 -3.17 1.53
CA TYR A 147 -2.62 -2.31 2.52
C TYR A 147 -3.24 -3.12 3.64
N TYR A 148 -3.39 -2.48 4.80
CA TYR A 148 -3.89 -3.04 6.03
C TYR A 148 -4.93 -2.11 6.64
N VAL A 149 -6.13 -2.64 6.89
CA VAL A 149 -7.29 -1.93 7.46
C VAL A 149 -7.97 -2.76 8.55
#